data_AF-A0A960PTB6-F1
#
_entry.id   AF-A0A960PTB6-F1
#
_cell.length_a   1.000
_cell.length_b   1.000
_cell.length_c   1.000
_cell.angle_alpha   90.00
_cell.angle_beta   90.00
_cell.angle_gamma   90.00
#
_symmetry.space_group_name_H-M   'P 1'
#
loop_
_entity.id
_entity.type
_entity.pdbx_description
1 polymer ?
#
loop_
_entity_poly.entity_id
_entity_poly.type
_entity_poly.pdbx_seq_one_letter_code
_entity_poly.pdbx_strand_id
1 'polypeptide(L)'
;MVDAGGLVRGARERAHLSARALARASHVSTSTVTRIERGEINPTVEMLDRLLAASGNRLVLEVEPTPGAPTLEAVRLRRKAILAAVEARGGSNVRVFGSVARGEATERSDVDLLIDVASGTGLFAVEQLAEEL
;
A
#
# COMPACT_ATOMS: atom_id res chain seq x y z
N MET A 1 -1.05 -3.32 7.22
CA MET A 1 0.09 -3.43 8.15
C MET A 1 0.65 -4.82 7.99
N VAL A 2 1.95 -4.95 7.71
CA VAL A 2 2.60 -6.27 7.57
C VAL A 2 2.63 -6.92 8.95
N ASP A 3 1.99 -8.08 9.10
CA ASP A 3 1.99 -8.86 10.33
C ASP A 3 2.96 -10.04 10.23
N ALA A 4 4.03 -9.99 11.01
CA ALA A 4 5.03 -11.06 11.08
C ALA A 4 4.42 -12.39 11.55
N GLY A 5 3.40 -12.36 12.42
CA GLY A 5 2.71 -13.54 12.91
C GLY A 5 1.98 -14.28 11.80
N GLY A 6 1.19 -13.54 11.01
CA GLY A 6 0.52 -14.05 9.81
C GLY A 6 1.49 -14.61 8.76
N LEU A 7 2.64 -13.95 8.54
CA LEU A 7 3.67 -14.44 7.61
C LEU A 7 4.24 -15.79 8.07
N VAL A 8 4.66 -15.89 9.33
CA VAL A 8 5.20 -17.13 9.91
C VAL A 8 4.17 -18.25 9.87
N ARG A 9 2.94 -17.97 10.31
CA ARG A 9 1.85 -18.96 10.31
C ARG A 9 1.53 -19.45 8.90
N GLY A 10 1.37 -18.54 7.94
CA GLY A 10 1.04 -18.88 6.56
C GLY A 10 2.14 -19.69 5.87
N ALA A 11 3.41 -19.33 6.10
CA ALA A 11 4.56 -20.08 5.59
C ALA A 11 4.61 -21.50 6.17
N ARG A 12 4.43 -21.61 7.49
CA ARG A 12 4.37 -22.87 8.21
C ARG A 12 3.27 -23.81 7.71
N GLU A 13 2.06 -23.28 7.53
CA GLU A 13 0.89 -24.05 7.09
C GLU A 13 1.07 -24.55 5.65
N ARG A 14 1.61 -23.73 4.74
CA ARG A 14 1.96 -24.14 3.37
C ARG A 14 3.05 -25.21 3.32
N ALA A 15 3.96 -25.19 4.28
CA ALA A 15 4.98 -26.23 4.45
C ALA A 15 4.45 -27.48 5.19
N HIS A 16 3.15 -27.54 5.54
CA HIS A 16 2.53 -28.61 6.33
C HIS A 16 3.21 -28.88 7.68
N LEU A 17 3.78 -27.83 8.30
CA LEU A 17 4.44 -27.92 9.60
C LEU A 17 3.49 -27.55 10.74
N SER A 18 3.59 -28.27 11.87
CA SER A 18 3.01 -27.80 13.14
C SER A 18 3.89 -26.72 13.77
N ALA A 19 3.35 -25.87 14.65
CA ALA A 19 4.15 -24.86 15.36
C ALA A 19 5.34 -25.49 16.11
N ARG A 20 5.14 -26.70 16.66
CA ARG A 20 6.21 -27.48 17.32
C ARG A 20 7.26 -27.96 16.32
N ALA A 21 6.88 -28.35 15.10
CA ALA A 21 7.81 -28.78 14.07
C ALA A 21 8.65 -27.61 13.56
N LEU A 22 8.02 -26.46 13.29
CA LEU A 22 8.73 -25.24 12.90
C LEU A 22 9.70 -24.78 13.99
N ALA A 23 9.26 -24.78 15.25
CA ALA A 23 10.11 -24.40 16.38
C ALA A 23 11.37 -25.27 16.48
N ARG A 24 11.24 -26.59 16.29
CA ARG A 24 12.38 -27.50 16.24
C ARG A 24 13.31 -27.19 15.06
N ALA A 25 12.75 -27.02 13.87
CA ALA A 25 13.52 -26.75 12.65
C ALA A 25 14.27 -25.40 12.68
N SER A 26 13.73 -24.42 13.41
CA SER A 26 14.30 -23.07 13.54
C SER A 26 15.13 -22.86 14.82
N HIS A 27 15.31 -23.89 15.65
CA HIS A 27 16.00 -23.81 16.94
C HIS A 27 15.43 -22.72 17.87
N VAL A 28 14.09 -22.66 17.99
CA VAL A 28 13.40 -21.83 18.99
C VAL A 28 12.41 -22.67 19.79
N SER A 29 11.88 -22.11 20.87
CA SER A 29 10.83 -22.78 21.62
C SER A 29 9.49 -22.76 20.86
N THR A 30 8.64 -23.77 21.06
CA THR A 30 7.27 -23.75 20.50
C THR A 30 6.47 -22.56 21.02
N SER A 31 6.71 -22.14 22.27
CA SER A 31 6.12 -20.93 22.84
C SER A 31 6.48 -19.69 22.02
N THR A 32 7.76 -19.51 21.65
CA THR A 32 8.23 -18.39 20.81
C THR A 32 7.46 -18.32 19.50
N VAL A 33 7.32 -19.43 18.78
CA VAL A 33 6.54 -19.48 17.52
C VAL A 33 5.08 -19.10 17.78
N THR A 34 4.42 -19.68 18.79
CA THR A 34 3.00 -19.38 19.06
C THR A 34 2.75 -17.94 19.48
N ARG A 35 3.67 -17.33 20.24
CA ARG A 35 3.58 -15.92 20.65
C ARG A 35 3.77 -14.99 19.46
N ILE A 36 4.69 -15.32 18.54
CA ILE A 36 4.85 -14.60 17.27
C ILE A 36 3.58 -14.72 16.41
N GLU A 37 3.06 -15.93 16.21
CA GLU A 37 1.85 -16.15 15.39
C GLU A 37 0.59 -15.46 15.93
N ARG A 38 0.58 -15.11 17.22
CA ARG A 38 -0.49 -14.34 17.88
C ARG A 38 -0.22 -12.84 17.95
N GLY A 39 0.93 -12.37 17.46
CA GLY A 39 1.34 -10.97 17.54
C GLY A 39 1.74 -10.51 18.94
N GLU A 40 1.95 -11.43 19.89
CA GLU A 40 2.38 -11.11 21.26
C GLU A 40 3.88 -10.74 21.32
N ILE A 41 4.67 -11.19 20.34
CA ILE A 41 6.07 -10.80 20.15
C ILE A 41 6.31 -10.51 18.68
N ASN A 42 6.97 -9.39 18.39
CA ASN A 42 7.54 -9.12 17.08
C ASN A 42 8.95 -9.71 16.98
N PRO A 43 9.21 -10.66 16.05
CA PRO A 43 10.55 -11.21 15.85
C PRO A 43 11.48 -10.15 15.24
N THR A 44 12.79 -10.25 15.52
CA THR A 44 13.80 -9.54 14.73
C THR A 44 13.78 -10.05 13.29
N VAL A 45 14.28 -9.25 12.34
CA VAL A 45 14.39 -9.66 10.93
C VAL A 45 15.17 -10.97 10.79
N GLU A 46 16.26 -11.14 11.55
CA GLU A 46 17.06 -12.37 11.59
C GLU A 46 16.25 -13.58 12.07
N MET A 47 15.44 -13.41 13.12
CA MET A 47 14.60 -14.50 13.61
C MET A 47 13.47 -14.84 12.62
N LEU A 48 12.89 -13.83 11.99
CA LEU A 48 11.88 -14.01 10.95
C LEU A 48 12.46 -14.78 9.76
N ASP A 49 13.63 -14.36 9.25
CA ASP A 49 14.32 -15.04 8.15
C ASP A 49 14.62 -16.51 8.51
N ARG A 50 15.15 -16.78 9.72
CA ARG A 50 15.40 -18.13 10.20
C ARG A 50 14.13 -18.99 10.27
N LEU A 51 13.00 -18.44 10.73
CA LEU A 51 11.73 -19.16 10.78
C LEU A 51 11.23 -19.48 9.37
N LEU A 52 11.27 -18.51 8.47
CA LEU A 52 10.83 -18.70 7.08
C LEU A 52 11.73 -19.68 6.33
N ALA A 53 13.05 -19.60 6.52
CA ALA A 53 14.01 -20.56 5.95
C ALA A 53 13.73 -22.00 6.44
N ALA A 54 13.41 -22.16 7.71
CA ALA A 54 13.05 -23.46 8.29
C ALA A 54 11.73 -24.05 7.76
N SER A 55 10.85 -23.22 7.19
CA SER A 55 9.66 -23.68 6.44
C SER A 55 9.89 -23.78 4.93
N GLY A 56 11.12 -23.57 4.45
CA GLY A 56 11.45 -23.63 3.02
C GLY A 56 11.09 -22.36 2.24
N ASN A 57 10.97 -21.22 2.92
CA ASN A 57 10.69 -19.92 2.33
C ASN A 57 11.92 -19.00 2.43
N ARG A 58 12.04 -18.05 1.50
CA ARG A 58 13.07 -17.00 1.54
C ARG A 58 12.41 -15.69 1.92
N LEU A 59 12.99 -14.94 2.86
CA LEU A 59 12.58 -13.58 3.14
C LEU A 59 13.19 -12.64 2.07
N VAL A 60 12.35 -11.85 1.42
CA VAL A 60 12.75 -10.76 0.53
C VAL A 60 12.19 -9.48 1.13
N LEU A 61 13.09 -8.54 1.45
CA LEU A 61 12.74 -7.22 1.98
C LEU A 61 13.10 -6.18 0.95
N GLU A 62 12.11 -5.36 0.60
CA GLU A 62 12.28 -4.20 -0.26
C GLU A 62 11.93 -2.96 0.53
N VAL A 63 12.69 -1.89 0.30
CA VAL A 63 12.43 -0.59 0.90
C VAL A 63 12.02 0.32 -0.24
N GLU A 64 10.77 0.77 -0.19
CA GLU A 64 10.25 1.77 -1.10
C GLU A 64 10.19 3.12 -0.39
N PRO A 65 10.45 4.23 -1.11
CA PRO A 65 10.23 5.55 -0.54
C PRO A 65 8.75 5.71 -0.18
N THR A 66 8.47 6.13 1.05
CA THR A 66 7.12 6.53 1.43
C THR A 66 6.70 7.69 0.52
N PRO A 67 5.57 7.58 -0.21
CA PRO A 67 5.07 8.70 -0.97
C PRO A 67 4.89 9.91 -0.05
N GLY A 68 5.50 11.04 -0.41
CA GLY A 68 5.24 12.30 0.28
C GLY A 68 3.78 12.73 0.05
N ALA A 69 3.26 13.57 0.94
CA ALA A 69 1.96 14.20 0.73
C ALA A 69 1.89 14.88 -0.65
N PRO A 70 0.79 14.76 -1.39
CA PRO A 70 0.66 15.44 -2.67
C PRO A 70 0.76 16.95 -2.46
N THR A 71 1.58 17.60 -3.29
CA THR A 71 1.79 19.05 -3.23
C THR A 71 1.16 19.74 -4.43
N LEU A 72 0.75 21.01 -4.24
CA LEU A 72 0.28 21.83 -5.34
C LEU A 72 1.34 22.01 -6.43
N GLU A 73 2.62 21.98 -6.05
CA GLU A 73 3.74 22.00 -6.99
C GLU A 73 3.77 20.74 -7.87
N ALA A 74 3.62 19.55 -7.28
CA ALA A 74 3.54 18.30 -8.02
C ALA A 74 2.35 18.29 -9.01
N VAL A 75 1.19 18.82 -8.58
CA VAL A 75 0.02 18.99 -9.45
C VAL A 75 0.33 19.95 -10.60
N ARG A 76 1.02 21.07 -10.33
CA ARG A 76 1.43 22.04 -11.37
C ARG A 76 2.40 21.43 -12.38
N LEU A 77 3.32 20.56 -11.96
CA LEU A 77 4.24 19.86 -12.87
C LEU A 77 3.49 18.95 -13.85
N ARG A 78 2.41 18.30 -13.40
CA ARG A 78 1.54 17.46 -14.25
C ARG A 78 0.41 18.23 -14.94
N ARG A 79 0.33 19.56 -14.81
CA ARG A 79 -0.80 20.38 -15.29
C ARG A 79 -1.21 20.10 -16.73
N LYS A 80 -0.24 19.99 -17.65
CA LYS A 80 -0.55 19.73 -19.08
C LYS A 80 -1.24 18.38 -19.28
N ALA A 81 -0.76 17.34 -18.60
CA ALA A 81 -1.35 16.01 -18.67
C ALA A 81 -2.76 15.99 -18.06
N ILE A 82 -2.93 16.63 -16.90
CA ILE A 82 -4.24 16.75 -16.23
C ILE A 82 -5.25 17.46 -17.13
N LEU A 83 -4.87 18.60 -17.72
CA LEU A 83 -5.76 19.34 -18.61
C LEU A 83 -6.14 18.52 -19.85
N ALA A 84 -5.18 17.83 -20.47
CA ALA A 84 -5.45 17.00 -21.63
C ALA A 84 -6.39 15.82 -21.30
N ALA A 85 -6.19 15.15 -20.16
CA ALA A 85 -7.05 14.06 -19.71
C ALA A 85 -8.48 14.52 -19.43
N VAL A 86 -8.63 15.69 -18.80
CA VAL A 86 -9.94 16.31 -18.54
C VAL A 86 -10.63 16.73 -19.84
N GLU A 87 -9.92 17.39 -20.74
CA GLU A 87 -10.45 17.86 -22.02
C GLU A 87 -10.90 16.70 -22.91
N ALA A 88 -10.13 15.60 -22.96
CA ALA A 88 -10.46 14.40 -23.72
C ALA A 88 -11.80 13.76 -23.31
N ARG A 89 -12.33 14.12 -22.13
CA ARG A 89 -13.60 13.61 -21.58
C ARG A 89 -14.69 14.68 -21.48
N GLY A 90 -14.52 15.81 -22.19
CA GLY A 90 -15.50 16.89 -22.21
C GLY A 90 -15.54 17.72 -20.93
N GLY A 91 -14.49 17.66 -20.11
CA GLY A 91 -14.31 18.52 -18.95
C GLY A 91 -13.53 19.80 -19.27
N SER A 92 -13.73 20.83 -18.47
CA SER A 92 -13.02 22.11 -18.57
C SER A 92 -12.92 22.80 -17.20
N ASN A 93 -12.31 23.99 -17.13
CA ASN A 93 -12.23 24.80 -15.91
C ASN A 93 -11.67 24.07 -14.67
N VAL A 94 -10.56 23.35 -14.86
CA VAL A 94 -9.93 22.53 -13.82
C VAL A 94 -9.39 23.37 -12.68
N ARG A 95 -9.82 23.07 -11.45
CA ARG A 95 -9.39 23.70 -10.20
C ARG A 95 -9.02 22.64 -9.17
N VAL A 96 -7.95 22.88 -8.44
CA VAL A 96 -7.58 22.04 -7.28
C VAL A 96 -8.35 22.53 -6.07
N PHE A 97 -8.93 21.62 -5.29
CA PHE A 97 -9.55 21.93 -4.00
C PHE A 97 -9.05 20.97 -2.91
N GLY A 98 -9.65 21.04 -1.72
CA GLY A 98 -9.34 20.09 -0.66
C GLY A 98 -8.04 20.38 0.07
N SER A 99 -7.42 19.34 0.63
CA SER A 99 -6.25 19.45 1.51
C SER A 99 -5.01 19.97 0.76
N VAL A 100 -4.81 19.57 -0.50
CA VAL A 100 -3.68 20.03 -1.33
C VAL A 100 -3.75 21.53 -1.58
N ALA A 101 -4.93 22.07 -1.91
CA ALA A 101 -5.11 23.50 -2.11
C ALA A 101 -4.89 24.33 -0.82
N ARG A 102 -5.11 23.72 0.34
CA ARG A 102 -4.95 24.36 1.66
C ARG A 102 -3.56 24.16 2.28
N GLY A 103 -2.71 23.33 1.69
CA GLY A 103 -1.41 22.96 2.27
C GLY A 103 -1.50 22.03 3.48
N GLU A 104 -2.62 21.31 3.62
CA GLU A 104 -2.90 20.38 4.72
C GLU A 104 -2.86 18.91 4.28
N ALA A 105 -2.36 18.64 3.08
CA ALA A 105 -2.25 17.28 2.57
C ALA A 105 -1.29 16.45 3.42
N THR A 106 -1.65 15.19 3.65
CA THR A 106 -0.83 14.16 4.32
C THR A 106 -0.49 13.06 3.32
N GLU A 107 0.32 12.08 3.70
CA GLU A 107 0.67 10.95 2.83
C GLU A 107 -0.55 10.09 2.44
N ARG A 108 -1.68 10.28 3.13
CA ARG A 108 -2.97 9.62 2.85
C ARG A 108 -3.97 10.52 2.12
N SER A 109 -3.57 11.74 1.77
CA SER A 109 -4.44 12.67 1.04
C SER A 109 -4.38 12.41 -0.45
N ASP A 110 -5.51 12.60 -1.11
CA ASP A 110 -5.62 12.58 -2.57
C ASP A 110 -5.59 14.01 -3.14
N VAL A 111 -5.51 14.12 -4.46
CA VAL A 111 -5.65 15.41 -5.17
C VAL A 111 -7.09 15.56 -5.63
N ASP A 112 -7.83 16.46 -4.99
CA ASP A 112 -9.21 16.72 -5.35
C ASP A 112 -9.32 17.79 -6.46
N LEU A 113 -10.07 17.48 -7.53
CA LEU A 113 -10.28 18.38 -8.66
C LEU A 113 -11.77 18.75 -8.82
N LEU A 114 -12.04 20.04 -9.03
CA LEU A 114 -13.31 20.53 -9.56
C LEU A 114 -13.16 20.80 -11.05
N ILE A 115 -14.11 20.33 -11.84
CA ILE A 115 -14.18 20.54 -13.28
C ILE A 115 -15.60 20.93 -13.68
N ASP A 116 -15.72 21.66 -14.78
CA ASP A 116 -16.99 21.88 -15.46
C ASP A 116 -17.14 20.78 -16.52
N VAL A 117 -18.26 20.05 -16.51
CA VAL A 117 -18.54 18.97 -17.47
C VAL A 117 -19.51 19.44 -18.55
N ALA A 118 -19.23 19.08 -19.81
CA ALA A 118 -20.12 19.41 -20.92
C ALA A 118 -21.48 18.72 -20.77
N SER A 119 -22.53 19.38 -21.26
CA SER A 119 -23.89 18.85 -21.30
C SER A 119 -23.91 17.52 -22.04
N GLY A 120 -24.32 16.44 -21.38
CA GLY A 120 -24.33 15.08 -21.96
C GLY A 120 -23.15 14.19 -21.55
N THR A 121 -22.21 14.69 -20.75
CA THR A 121 -21.17 13.87 -20.12
C THR A 121 -21.80 12.94 -19.08
N GLY A 122 -21.80 11.63 -19.35
CA GLY A 122 -22.33 10.64 -18.42
C GLY A 122 -21.39 10.37 -17.23
N LEU A 123 -21.93 9.83 -16.14
CA LEU A 123 -21.17 9.51 -14.92
C LEU A 123 -19.95 8.62 -15.20
N PHE A 124 -20.06 7.66 -16.13
CA PHE A 124 -18.96 6.79 -16.53
C PHE A 124 -17.75 7.54 -17.11
N ALA A 125 -17.97 8.64 -17.81
CA ALA A 125 -16.87 9.46 -18.33
C ALA A 125 -16.13 10.18 -17.18
N VAL A 126 -16.86 10.54 -16.11
CA VAL A 126 -16.27 11.12 -14.90
C VAL A 126 -15.48 10.07 -14.11
N GLU A 127 -16.00 8.85 -13.98
CA GLU A 127 -15.28 7.75 -13.31
C GLU A 127 -13.99 7.38 -14.04
N GLN A 128 -14.03 7.25 -15.38
CA GLN A 128 -12.83 6.98 -16.18
C GLN A 128 -11.77 8.08 -16.13
N LEU A 129 -12.15 9.32 -15.80
CA LEU A 129 -11.19 10.40 -15.57
C LEU A 129 -10.46 10.19 -14.24
N ALA A 130 -11.16 9.74 -13.21
CA ALA A 130 -10.59 9.52 -11.89
C ALA A 130 -9.55 8.37 -11.88
N GLU A 131 -9.74 7.36 -12.73
CA GLU A 131 -8.79 6.23 -12.85
C GLU A 131 -7.49 6.57 -13.60
N GLU A 132 -7.48 7.60 -14.46
CA GLU A 132 -6.31 7.93 -15.30
C GLU A 132 -5.33 8.93 -14.66
N LEU A 133 -5.76 9.68 -13.64
CA LEU A 133 -5.00 10.78 -13.03
C LEU A 133 -4.07 10.30 -11.90
#